data_AF-A0A1Z3CEZ6-F1
#
_entry.id   AF-A0A1Z3CEZ6-F1
#
_cell.length_a   1.000
_cell.length_b   1.000
_cell.length_c   1.000
_cell.angle_alpha   90.00
_cell.angle_beta   90.00
_cell.angle_gamma   90.00
#
_symmetry.space_group_name_H-M   'P 1'
#
loop_
_entity.id
_entity.type
_entity.pdbx_description
1 polymer ?
#
loop_
_entity_poly.entity_id
_entity_poly.type
_entity_poly.pdbx_seq_one_letter_code
_entity_poly.pdbx_strand_id
1 'polypeptide(L)'
;MKFILNESMIGINGIEKISLEEVIEKFSYPEDIKIKIEKDPYNIHIELKYKDFTVYYNIYYYVDKEIPEFHTLSFVLEKLYLNDKIYIKVGEEAKKVISKIKKYLEENYKSLNYKYEANEYSGNYYFKDLDLTIFFEKYGRKKIVDWIDISLPYEDNPNILGIGKILKLDTLKNIFNNN
;
A
#
# COMPACT_ATOMS: atom_id res chain seq x y z
N MET A 1 15.33 -3.52 -6.03
CA MET A 1 15.75 -2.42 -5.10
C MET A 1 15.64 -2.89 -3.64
N LYS A 2 16.29 -2.25 -2.65
CA LYS A 2 16.04 -2.55 -1.22
C LYS A 2 14.93 -1.64 -0.69
N PHE A 3 13.78 -2.23 -0.33
CA PHE A 3 12.67 -1.50 0.30
C PHE A 3 12.84 -1.49 1.82
N ILE A 4 12.91 -0.30 2.41
CA ILE A 4 13.22 -0.10 3.83
C ILE A 4 12.13 0.77 4.43
N LEU A 5 11.53 0.29 5.53
CA LEU A 5 10.63 1.08 6.36
C LEU A 5 11.35 2.34 6.87
N ASN A 6 10.67 3.48 6.85
CA ASN A 6 11.27 4.73 7.33
C ASN A 6 11.54 4.69 8.85
N GLU A 7 12.46 5.52 9.32
CA GLU A 7 12.75 5.65 10.76
C GLU A 7 11.53 6.16 11.55
N SER A 8 10.67 6.96 10.92
CA SER A 8 9.37 7.39 11.44
C SER A 8 8.37 6.24 11.60
N MET A 9 8.69 5.05 11.08
CA MET A 9 7.86 3.85 11.05
C MET A 9 6.63 3.98 10.15
N ILE A 10 6.61 4.97 9.26
CA ILE A 10 5.54 5.23 8.29
C ILE A 10 6.14 5.29 6.89
N GLY A 11 5.60 4.52 5.96
CA GLY A 11 6.06 4.51 4.56
C GLY A 11 7.47 3.93 4.37
N ILE A 12 8.02 4.10 3.16
CA ILE A 12 9.28 3.45 2.76
C ILE A 12 10.23 4.39 2.03
N ASN A 13 11.53 4.13 2.17
CA ASN A 13 12.59 4.76 1.39
C ASN A 13 12.57 6.31 1.36
N GLY A 14 12.06 6.93 2.42
CA GLY A 14 11.92 8.38 2.60
C GLY A 14 10.55 8.95 2.22
N ILE A 15 9.64 8.14 1.65
CA ILE A 15 8.29 8.56 1.29
C ILE A 15 7.37 8.28 2.48
N GLU A 16 6.82 9.33 3.07
CA GLU A 16 5.97 9.27 4.27
C GLU A 16 4.53 9.73 4.03
N LYS A 17 4.27 10.35 2.86
CA LYS A 17 3.01 10.97 2.49
C LYS A 17 2.70 10.74 1.02
N ILE A 18 1.46 10.94 0.63
CA ILE A 18 1.00 10.60 -0.72
C ILE A 18 1.56 11.63 -1.71
N SER A 19 2.63 11.24 -2.42
CA SER A 19 3.19 12.03 -3.51
C SER A 19 3.62 11.12 -4.67
N LEU A 20 2.85 11.13 -5.75
CA LEU A 20 3.21 10.40 -6.96
C LEU A 20 4.50 10.94 -7.61
N GLU A 21 4.79 12.22 -7.43
CA GLU A 21 6.05 12.83 -7.90
C GLU A 21 7.25 12.24 -7.16
N GLU A 22 7.20 12.16 -5.82
CA GLU A 22 8.27 11.55 -5.03
C GLU A 22 8.40 10.04 -5.31
N VAL A 23 7.29 9.33 -5.49
CA VAL A 23 7.30 7.92 -5.89
C VAL A 23 8.03 7.75 -7.22
N ILE A 24 7.69 8.55 -8.23
CA ILE A 24 8.32 8.45 -9.57
C ILE A 24 9.77 8.91 -9.54
N GLU A 25 10.11 9.96 -8.78
CA GLU A 25 11.51 10.38 -8.61
C GLU A 25 12.34 9.27 -7.97
N LYS A 26 11.78 8.60 -6.96
CA LYS A 26 12.48 7.56 -6.20
C LYS A 26 12.61 6.24 -6.96
N PHE A 27 11.55 5.84 -7.65
CA PHE A 27 11.42 4.51 -8.23
C PHE A 27 11.41 4.49 -9.77
N SER A 28 11.62 5.66 -10.40
CA SER A 28 11.39 5.91 -11.83
C SER A 28 9.91 5.79 -12.21
N TYR A 29 9.60 6.02 -13.49
CA TYR A 29 8.22 5.87 -13.99
C TYR A 29 7.81 4.38 -14.02
N PRO A 30 6.57 4.02 -13.67
CA PRO A 30 6.11 2.62 -13.69
C PRO A 30 6.16 2.00 -15.10
N GLU A 31 6.36 0.68 -15.14
CA GLU A 31 6.44 -0.10 -16.39
C GLU A 31 5.06 -0.27 -17.05
N ASP A 32 4.01 -0.37 -16.24
CA ASP A 32 2.62 -0.49 -16.68
C ASP A 32 1.69 0.25 -15.71
N ILE A 33 0.60 0.83 -16.23
CA ILE A 33 -0.41 1.53 -15.45
C ILE A 33 -1.78 0.99 -15.83
N LYS A 34 -2.50 0.45 -14.84
CA LYS A 34 -3.90 0.05 -15.01
C LYS A 34 -4.80 0.98 -14.25
N ILE A 35 -5.93 1.31 -14.87
CA ILE A 35 -6.97 2.14 -14.27
C ILE A 35 -8.29 1.39 -14.33
N LYS A 36 -9.02 1.40 -13.22
CA LYS A 36 -10.41 0.95 -13.13
C LYS A 36 -11.23 2.08 -12.50
N ILE A 37 -12.32 2.43 -13.17
CA ILE A 37 -13.27 3.44 -12.70
C ILE A 37 -14.57 2.72 -12.38
N GLU A 38 -15.01 2.83 -11.14
CA GLU A 38 -16.33 2.41 -10.68
C GLU A 38 -17.22 3.64 -10.62
N LYS A 39 -18.51 3.53 -10.96
CA LYS A 39 -19.41 4.70 -11.04
C LYS A 39 -20.41 4.79 -9.88
N ASP A 40 -20.70 3.69 -9.20
CA ASP A 40 -21.74 3.59 -8.17
C ASP A 40 -21.23 2.82 -6.93
N PRO A 41 -20.55 3.47 -5.97
CA PRO A 41 -20.13 4.88 -5.96
C PRO A 41 -18.93 5.15 -6.89
N TYR A 42 -18.69 6.42 -7.21
CA TYR A 42 -17.59 6.79 -8.07
C TYR A 42 -16.25 6.53 -7.38
N ASN A 43 -15.42 5.63 -7.89
CA ASN A 43 -14.08 5.35 -7.36
C ASN A 43 -13.10 5.15 -8.50
N ILE A 44 -11.85 5.58 -8.29
CA ILE A 44 -10.77 5.37 -9.24
C ILE A 44 -9.70 4.53 -8.56
N HIS A 45 -9.42 3.36 -9.13
CA HIS A 45 -8.35 2.48 -8.72
C HIS A 45 -7.25 2.52 -9.77
N ILE A 46 -6.04 2.88 -9.34
CA ILE A 46 -4.86 2.97 -10.20
C ILE A 46 -3.82 1.99 -9.67
N GLU A 47 -3.39 1.07 -10.52
CA GLU A 47 -2.31 0.13 -10.25
C GLU A 47 -1.09 0.55 -11.05
N LEU A 48 -0.02 0.96 -10.36
CA LEU A 48 1.26 1.29 -10.96
C LEU A 48 2.20 0.10 -10.77
N LYS A 49 2.53 -0.58 -11.87
CA LYS A 49 3.41 -1.75 -11.84
C LYS A 49 4.85 -1.35 -12.03
N TYR A 50 5.68 -1.83 -11.12
CA TYR A 50 7.13 -1.79 -11.24
C TYR A 50 7.65 -3.22 -11.32
N LYS A 51 8.91 -3.37 -11.72
CA LYS A 51 9.55 -4.67 -11.85
C LYS A 51 9.45 -5.55 -10.60
N ASP A 52 9.68 -4.95 -9.43
CA ASP A 52 9.86 -5.67 -8.16
C ASP A 52 8.69 -5.43 -7.17
N PHE A 53 7.73 -4.56 -7.51
CA PHE A 53 6.65 -4.16 -6.62
C PHE A 53 5.49 -3.50 -7.37
N THR A 54 4.37 -3.32 -6.67
CA THR A 54 3.21 -2.59 -7.17
C THR A 54 2.89 -1.43 -6.23
N VAL A 55 2.41 -0.32 -6.78
CA VAL A 55 1.77 0.74 -6.00
C VAL A 55 0.30 0.76 -6.34
N TYR A 56 -0.55 0.65 -5.33
CA TYR A 56 -1.96 0.94 -5.48
C TYR A 56 -2.24 2.35 -5.04
N TYR A 57 -2.94 3.08 -5.90
CA TYR A 57 -3.37 4.42 -5.64
C TYR A 57 -4.87 4.51 -5.89
N ASN A 58 -5.63 4.77 -4.83
CA ASN A 58 -7.08 4.77 -4.88
C ASN A 58 -7.61 6.15 -4.55
N ILE A 59 -8.67 6.55 -5.25
CA ILE A 59 -9.34 7.82 -5.08
C ILE A 59 -10.80 7.50 -4.83
N TYR A 60 -11.29 7.92 -3.68
CA TYR A 60 -12.65 7.67 -3.24
C TYR A 60 -13.46 8.95 -3.34
N TYR A 61 -14.71 8.83 -3.79
CA TYR A 61 -15.62 9.96 -3.90
C TYR A 61 -16.73 9.85 -2.88
N TYR A 62 -17.29 11.01 -2.55
CA TYR A 62 -18.55 11.04 -1.83
C TYR A 62 -19.63 10.31 -2.64
N VAL A 63 -20.48 9.57 -1.92
CA VAL A 63 -21.66 8.91 -2.51
C VAL A 63 -22.49 9.93 -3.28
N ASP A 64 -22.85 9.57 -4.52
CA ASP A 64 -23.64 10.38 -5.46
C ASP A 64 -23.05 11.77 -5.80
N LYS A 65 -21.73 11.97 -5.64
CA LYS A 65 -21.07 13.23 -6.04
C LYS A 65 -19.84 12.98 -6.88
N GLU A 66 -19.62 13.87 -7.83
CA GLU A 66 -18.38 13.97 -8.62
C GLU A 66 -17.29 14.76 -7.89
N ILE A 67 -17.28 14.68 -6.55
CA ILE A 67 -16.32 15.36 -5.69
C ILE A 67 -15.48 14.29 -4.99
N PRO A 68 -14.16 14.24 -5.21
CA PRO A 68 -13.32 13.28 -4.53
C PRO A 68 -13.21 13.64 -3.04
N GLU A 69 -13.35 12.65 -2.17
CA GLU A 69 -13.33 12.79 -0.72
C GLU A 69 -11.90 12.62 -0.19
N PHE A 70 -11.30 11.46 -0.46
CA PHE A 70 -9.96 11.14 0.02
C PHE A 70 -9.24 10.20 -0.96
N HIS A 71 -7.93 10.05 -0.79
CA HIS A 71 -7.13 9.07 -1.50
C HIS A 71 -6.25 8.22 -0.58
N THR A 72 -5.85 7.06 -1.08
CA THR A 72 -4.92 6.16 -0.39
C THR A 72 -3.83 5.72 -1.34
N LEU A 73 -2.64 5.49 -0.81
CA LEU A 73 -1.51 4.93 -1.54
C LEU A 73 -0.88 3.83 -0.70
N SER A 74 -0.69 2.65 -1.28
CA SER A 74 0.03 1.55 -0.64
C SER A 74 1.07 0.91 -1.55
N PHE A 75 2.12 0.38 -0.94
CA PHE A 75 3.18 -0.36 -1.60
C PHE A 75 3.05 -1.85 -1.31
N VAL A 76 3.11 -2.62 -2.37
CA VAL A 76 2.96 -4.07 -2.39
C VAL A 76 4.33 -4.68 -2.66
N LEU A 77 4.87 -5.37 -1.66
CA LEU A 77 6.27 -5.78 -1.68
C LEU A 77 6.41 -7.30 -1.48
N GLU A 78 7.35 -7.91 -2.20
CA GLU A 78 7.77 -9.28 -1.89
C GLU A 78 8.67 -9.35 -0.65
N LYS A 79 9.38 -8.25 -0.34
CA LYS A 79 10.33 -8.16 0.76
C LYS A 79 10.44 -6.74 1.30
N LEU A 80 10.29 -6.60 2.61
CA LEU A 80 10.41 -5.34 3.35
C LEU A 80 11.47 -5.47 4.45
N TYR A 81 12.41 -4.53 4.49
CA TYR A 81 13.36 -4.39 5.59
C TYR A 81 12.75 -3.44 6.63
N LEU A 82 12.54 -3.93 7.85
CA LEU A 82 12.09 -3.12 8.98
C LEU A 82 13.23 -2.25 9.52
N ASN A 83 14.45 -2.77 9.42
CA ASN A 83 15.72 -2.06 9.60
C ASN A 83 16.83 -2.81 8.84
N ASP A 84 18.09 -2.46 9.06
CA ASP A 84 19.22 -3.11 8.37
C ASP A 84 19.43 -4.59 8.73
N LYS A 85 18.87 -5.06 9.85
CA LYS A 85 19.06 -6.42 10.39
C LYS A 85 17.80 -7.28 10.26
N ILE A 86 16.62 -6.67 10.29
CA ILE A 86 15.32 -7.35 10.35
C ILE A 86 14.59 -7.10 9.04
N TYR A 87 14.25 -8.18 8.34
CA TYR A 87 13.41 -8.12 7.15
C TYR A 87 12.35 -9.22 7.18
N ILE A 88 11.26 -8.97 6.47
CA ILE A 88 10.14 -9.88 6.24
C ILE A 88 9.98 -10.08 4.74
N LYS A 89 9.44 -11.23 4.32
CA LYS A 89 9.22 -11.52 2.90
C LYS A 89 8.07 -12.50 2.69
N VAL A 90 7.49 -12.47 1.50
CA VAL A 90 6.54 -13.45 0.99
C VAL A 90 7.17 -14.86 1.01
N GLY A 91 6.33 -15.87 1.25
CA GLY A 91 6.73 -17.26 1.42
C GLY A 91 7.24 -17.62 2.83
N GLU A 92 7.43 -16.65 3.73
CA GLU A 92 7.75 -16.95 5.14
C GLU A 92 6.52 -17.43 5.91
N GLU A 93 6.74 -18.24 6.95
CA GLU A 93 5.66 -18.61 7.86
C GLU A 93 5.25 -17.38 8.69
N ALA A 94 3.95 -17.04 8.68
CA ALA A 94 3.43 -15.81 9.27
C ALA A 94 3.84 -15.64 10.75
N LYS A 95 3.91 -16.75 11.52
CA LYS A 95 4.37 -16.71 12.92
C LYS A 95 5.79 -16.14 13.08
N LYS A 96 6.70 -16.44 12.14
CA LYS A 96 8.08 -15.94 12.14
C LYS A 96 8.11 -14.46 11.79
N VAL A 97 7.29 -14.05 10.83
CA VAL A 97 7.12 -12.63 10.46
C VAL A 97 6.60 -11.82 11.65
N ILE A 98 5.58 -12.31 12.36
CA ILE A 98 5.07 -11.66 13.58
C ILE A 98 6.16 -11.55 14.66
N SER A 99 6.96 -12.60 14.88
CA SER A 99 8.08 -12.53 15.84
C SER A 99 9.13 -11.49 15.46
N LYS A 100 9.44 -11.34 14.16
CA LYS A 100 10.36 -10.31 13.67
C LYS A 100 9.79 -8.90 13.87
N ILE A 101 8.51 -8.69 13.55
CA ILE A 101 7.83 -7.40 13.76
C ILE A 101 7.79 -7.07 15.24
N LYS A 102 7.45 -8.03 16.11
CA LYS A 102 7.49 -7.86 17.56
C LYS A 102 8.86 -7.38 18.05
N LYS A 103 9.93 -8.07 17.64
CA LYS A 103 11.30 -7.67 17.99
C LYS A 103 11.62 -6.25 17.55
N TYR A 104 11.26 -5.89 16.32
CA TYR A 104 11.47 -4.54 15.80
C TYR A 104 10.70 -3.48 16.61
N LEU A 105 9.43 -3.73 16.95
CA LEU A 105 8.63 -2.82 17.77
C LEU A 105 9.22 -2.64 19.18
N GLU A 106 9.67 -3.74 19.81
CA GLU A 106 10.33 -3.70 21.13
C GLU A 106 11.63 -2.89 21.10
N GLU A 107 12.43 -3.04 20.03
CA GLU A 107 13.65 -2.22 19.81
C GLU A 107 13.34 -0.73 19.64
N ASN A 108 12.11 -0.37 19.27
CA ASN A 108 11.62 1.00 19.10
C ASN A 108 10.66 1.44 20.22
N TYR A 109 10.69 0.77 21.38
CA TYR A 109 9.87 1.10 22.55
C TYR A 109 8.34 1.10 22.30
N LYS A 110 7.87 0.33 21.31
CA LYS A 110 6.45 0.12 21.02
C LYS A 110 6.02 -1.30 21.41
N SER A 111 4.76 -1.45 21.78
CA SER A 111 4.16 -2.77 22.05
C SER A 111 3.64 -3.41 20.77
N LEU A 112 3.59 -4.75 20.74
CA LEU A 112 2.98 -5.47 19.64
C LEU A 112 1.45 -5.28 19.68
N ASN A 113 0.91 -4.57 18.71
CA ASN A 113 -0.52 -4.41 18.53
C ASN A 113 -0.92 -4.67 17.08
N TYR A 114 -1.85 -5.59 16.86
CA TYR A 114 -2.37 -5.87 15.52
C TYR A 114 -3.83 -6.32 15.55
N LYS A 115 -4.55 -6.03 14.48
CA LYS A 115 -5.83 -6.67 14.17
C LYS A 115 -5.57 -7.96 13.38
N TYR A 116 -6.39 -8.97 13.62
CA TYR A 116 -6.30 -10.25 12.93
C TYR A 116 -7.67 -10.61 12.36
N GLU A 117 -7.69 -10.87 11.06
CA GLU A 117 -8.89 -11.28 10.34
C GLU A 117 -8.55 -12.48 9.45
N ALA A 118 -9.42 -13.49 9.40
CA ALA A 118 -9.18 -14.68 8.59
C ALA A 118 -10.49 -15.39 8.22
N ASN A 119 -10.50 -15.97 7.03
CA ASN A 119 -11.53 -16.90 6.56
C ASN A 119 -10.95 -18.33 6.52
N GLU A 120 -11.61 -19.29 5.86
CA GLU A 120 -11.14 -20.68 5.78
C GLU A 120 -9.77 -20.84 5.09
N TYR A 121 -9.46 -20.01 4.11
CA TYR A 121 -8.32 -20.16 3.19
C TYR A 121 -7.19 -19.16 3.46
N SER A 122 -7.50 -17.97 3.95
CA SER A 122 -6.54 -16.87 4.07
C SER A 122 -6.89 -15.94 5.23
N GLY A 123 -6.05 -14.93 5.43
CA GLY A 123 -6.30 -13.86 6.38
C GLY A 123 -5.20 -12.83 6.37
N ASN A 124 -5.25 -11.89 7.30
CA ASN A 124 -4.26 -10.84 7.44
C ASN A 124 -3.96 -10.51 8.91
N TYR A 125 -2.81 -9.88 9.11
CA TYR A 125 -2.41 -9.21 10.33
C TYR A 125 -2.16 -7.73 10.00
N TYR A 126 -2.95 -6.83 10.58
CA TYR A 126 -2.81 -5.38 10.38
C TYR A 126 -2.14 -4.73 11.60
N PHE A 127 -0.93 -4.21 11.41
CA PHE A 127 -0.11 -3.55 12.42
C PHE A 127 -0.31 -2.03 12.33
N LYS A 128 -1.23 -1.50 13.13
CA LYS A 128 -1.63 -0.09 13.08
C LYS A 128 -0.46 0.88 13.25
N ASP A 129 0.50 0.57 14.13
CA ASP A 129 1.63 1.49 14.42
C ASP A 129 2.65 1.60 13.28
N LEU A 130 2.49 0.78 12.23
CA LEU A 130 3.38 0.69 11.07
C LEU A 130 2.65 0.91 9.73
N ASP A 131 1.32 1.07 9.77
CA ASP A 131 0.44 0.98 8.59
C ASP A 131 0.78 -0.21 7.67
N LEU A 132 1.13 -1.34 8.29
CA LEU A 132 1.65 -2.55 7.63
C LEU A 132 0.63 -3.68 7.74
N THR A 133 0.28 -4.26 6.60
CA THR A 133 -0.58 -5.45 6.52
C THR A 133 0.20 -6.65 6.01
N ILE A 134 0.14 -7.76 6.74
CA ILE A 134 0.71 -9.05 6.33
C ILE A 134 -0.43 -9.99 5.99
N PHE A 135 -0.64 -10.24 4.70
CA PHE A 135 -1.59 -11.25 4.24
C PHE A 135 -0.94 -12.63 4.22
N PHE A 136 -1.74 -13.65 4.49
CA PHE A 136 -1.29 -15.03 4.46
C PHE A 136 -2.36 -15.95 3.89
N GLU A 137 -1.89 -17.05 3.30
CA GLU A 137 -2.69 -18.21 2.94
C GLU A 137 -2.48 -19.36 3.92
N LYS A 138 -3.50 -20.20 4.09
CA LYS A 138 -3.50 -21.34 5.00
C LYS A 138 -3.19 -22.62 4.23
N TYR A 139 -2.10 -23.26 4.62
CA TYR A 139 -1.68 -24.56 4.11
C TYR A 139 -1.68 -25.56 5.27
N GLY A 140 -2.84 -26.19 5.48
CA GLY A 140 -3.09 -27.03 6.65
C GLY A 140 -2.96 -26.23 7.95
N ARG A 141 -2.00 -26.61 8.81
CA ARG A 141 -1.73 -25.90 10.08
C ARG A 141 -0.80 -24.69 9.93
N LYS A 142 -0.21 -24.48 8.75
CA LYS A 142 0.72 -23.38 8.49
C LYS A 142 0.01 -22.21 7.85
N LYS A 143 0.49 -21.01 8.15
CA LYS A 143 0.12 -19.76 7.48
C LYS A 143 1.36 -19.25 6.76
N ILE A 144 1.29 -19.11 5.45
CA ILE A 144 2.40 -18.66 4.61
C ILE A 144 2.07 -17.26 4.14
N VAL A 145 2.99 -16.32 4.36
CA VAL A 145 2.84 -14.93 3.90
C VAL A 145 2.72 -14.94 2.39
N ASP A 146 1.62 -14.38 1.91
CA ASP A 146 1.31 -14.26 0.50
C ASP A 146 1.61 -12.84 0.00
N TRP A 147 1.37 -11.85 0.87
CA TRP A 147 1.53 -10.45 0.50
C TRP A 147 1.92 -9.57 1.69
N ILE A 148 2.75 -8.57 1.43
CA ILE A 148 3.12 -7.50 2.36
C ILE A 148 2.68 -6.17 1.73
N ASP A 149 1.80 -5.47 2.42
CA ASP A 149 1.31 -4.14 2.04
C ASP A 149 1.75 -3.12 3.10
N ILE A 150 2.32 -2.01 2.67
CA ILE A 150 2.55 -0.85 3.52
C ILE A 150 1.84 0.37 2.97
N SER A 151 0.90 0.89 3.75
CA SER A 151 0.07 2.03 3.38
C SER A 151 0.70 3.33 3.88
N LEU A 152 0.51 4.39 3.10
CA LEU A 152 0.75 5.75 3.56
C LEU A 152 -0.51 6.29 4.25
N PRO A 153 -0.38 7.29 5.14
CA PRO A 153 -1.55 7.99 5.68
C PRO A 153 -2.43 8.51 4.55
N TYR A 154 -3.75 8.34 4.67
CA TYR A 154 -4.69 8.91 3.71
C TYR A 154 -4.67 10.44 3.77
N GLU A 155 -5.01 11.08 2.67
CA GLU A 155 -5.20 12.53 2.62
C GLU A 155 -6.53 12.87 1.93
N ASP A 156 -7.10 14.01 2.31
CA ASP A 156 -8.38 14.48 1.79
C ASP A 156 -8.21 15.28 0.49
N ASN A 157 -9.27 15.39 -0.30
CA ASN A 157 -9.40 16.27 -1.47
C ASN A 157 -8.29 16.08 -2.54
N PRO A 158 -8.14 14.87 -3.11
CA PRO A 158 -7.09 14.60 -4.08
C PRO A 158 -7.24 15.40 -5.39
N ASN A 159 -6.11 15.90 -5.92
CA ASN A 159 -6.07 16.66 -7.17
C ASN A 159 -6.04 15.74 -8.40
N ILE A 160 -7.22 15.33 -8.87
CA ILE A 160 -7.40 14.42 -10.02
C ILE A 160 -6.68 14.88 -11.29
N LEU A 161 -6.74 16.18 -11.60
CA LEU A 161 -6.09 16.74 -12.79
C LEU A 161 -4.56 16.69 -12.68
N GLY A 162 -4.01 16.95 -11.49
CA GLY A 162 -2.58 16.80 -11.21
C GLY A 162 -2.12 15.36 -11.39
N ILE A 163 -2.87 14.42 -10.81
CA ILE A 163 -2.63 12.97 -10.93
C ILE A 163 -2.62 12.54 -12.40
N GLY A 164 -3.62 12.95 -13.19
CA GLY A 164 -3.69 12.64 -14.62
C GLY A 164 -2.53 13.21 -15.43
N LYS A 165 -1.98 14.36 -15.05
CA LYS A 165 -0.78 14.93 -15.68
C LYS A 165 0.46 14.12 -15.35
N ILE A 166 0.68 13.82 -14.06
CA ILE A 166 1.84 13.06 -13.58
C ILE A 166 1.88 11.67 -14.23
N LEU A 167 0.75 10.97 -14.25
CA LEU A 167 0.63 9.62 -14.80
C LEU A 167 0.34 9.57 -16.31
N LYS A 168 0.26 10.73 -16.97
CA LYS A 168 -0.06 10.85 -18.41
C LYS A 168 -1.34 10.10 -18.80
N LEU A 169 -2.36 10.16 -17.93
CA LEU A 169 -3.66 9.51 -18.12
C LEU A 169 -4.70 10.52 -18.61
N ASP A 170 -4.90 10.57 -19.93
CA ASP A 170 -5.89 11.46 -20.54
C ASP A 170 -7.33 11.13 -20.12
N THR A 171 -7.62 9.86 -19.79
CA THR A 171 -8.92 9.43 -19.27
C THR A 171 -9.32 10.23 -18.03
N LEU A 172 -8.37 10.55 -17.13
CA LEU A 172 -8.65 11.32 -15.91
C LEU A 172 -9.00 12.79 -16.19
N LYS A 173 -8.60 13.34 -17.33
CA LYS A 173 -8.94 14.72 -17.72
C LYS A 173 -10.40 14.87 -18.12
N ASN A 174 -10.99 13.80 -18.66
CA ASN A 174 -12.34 13.81 -19.23
C ASN A 174 -13.36 13.02 -18.39
N ILE A 175 -13.01 12.66 -17.15
CA ILE A 175 -13.78 11.74 -16.33
C ILE A 175 -15.21 12.24 -16.04
N PHE A 176 -15.43 13.57 -16.04
CA PHE A 176 -16.72 14.24 -15.86
C PHE A 176 -17.28 14.89 -17.14
N ASN A 177 -16.57 14.77 -18.28
CA ASN A 177 -16.98 15.40 -19.54
C ASN A 177 -17.69 14.46 -20.51
N ASN A 178 -17.90 13.19 -20.13
CA ASN A 178 -18.58 12.20 -20.94
C ASN A 178 -20.04 12.03 -20.48
N ASN A 179 -20.86 13.06 -20.75
CA ASN A 179 -22.32 12.95 -20.78
C ASN A 179 -22.78 12.78 -22.23
#